data_AF-A0AAN8XG28-F1
#
_entry.id   AF-A0AAN8XG28-F1
#
_cell.length_a   1.000
_cell.length_b   1.000
_cell.length_c   1.000
_cell.angle_alpha   90.00
_cell.angle_beta   90.00
_cell.angle_gamma   90.00
#
_symmetry.space_group_name_H-M   'P 1'
#
loop_
_entity.id
_entity.type
_entity.pdbx_description
1 polymer ?
#
loop_
_entity_poly.entity_id
_entity_poly.type
_entity_poly.pdbx_seq_one_letter_code
_entity_poly.pdbx_strand_id
1 'polypeptide(L)'
;MKWLHAEYQLNNPPRRPLWFTPAAFIGRLMMNTSDMTVQHFSLSVPTDKPLNVDLEWLTGPNEDRDMEVTITYLPKMRLFTEKTDAVDVSWLEEITLDEALVILQKELYRFKKVEYHNFTEAYFRGSSEKMPVHTIVLWGVLDDQSC
;
A
#
# COMPACT_ATOMS: atom_id res chain seq x y z
N MET A 1 -4.14 15.47 -5.31
CA MET A 1 -3.33 14.34 -4.81
C MET A 1 -2.96 13.53 -6.05
N LYS A 2 -1.68 13.46 -6.41
CA LYS A 2 -1.23 12.52 -7.46
C LYS A 2 -0.89 11.22 -6.73
N TRP A 3 -1.55 10.13 -7.09
CA TRP A 3 -1.22 8.82 -6.55
C TRP A 3 0.08 8.36 -7.20
N LEU A 4 1.03 7.90 -6.40
CA LEU A 4 2.19 7.20 -6.91
C LEU A 4 1.75 5.78 -7.23
N HIS A 5 1.67 5.47 -8.51
CA HIS A 5 1.39 4.12 -9.00
C HIS A 5 2.71 3.51 -9.47
N ALA A 6 3.06 2.33 -8.96
CA ALA A 6 4.26 1.61 -9.35
C ALA A 6 3.83 0.32 -10.04
N GLU A 7 4.24 0.15 -11.29
CA GLU A 7 4.01 -1.06 -12.08
C GLU A 7 5.37 -1.64 -12.47
N TYR A 8 5.51 -2.96 -12.33
CA TYR A 8 6.75 -3.67 -12.58
C TYR A 8 6.55 -4.70 -13.68
N GLN A 9 7.32 -4.59 -14.75
CA GLN A 9 7.42 -5.66 -15.73
C GLN A 9 8.36 -6.76 -15.20
N LEU A 10 7.83 -7.96 -14.98
CA LEU A 10 8.54 -9.08 -14.36
C LEU A 10 9.31 -9.95 -15.36
N ASN A 11 9.13 -9.73 -16.66
CA ASN A 11 9.78 -10.51 -17.71
C ASN A 11 10.39 -9.63 -18.81
N ASN A 12 11.29 -10.22 -19.59
CA ASN A 12 11.99 -9.54 -20.69
C ASN A 12 11.52 -10.09 -22.05
N PRO A 13 11.68 -9.31 -23.15
CA PRO A 13 11.53 -9.81 -24.51
C PRO A 13 12.35 -11.09 -24.76
N PRO A 14 11.89 -12.02 -25.62
CA PRO A 14 10.73 -11.92 -26.51
C PRO A 14 9.39 -12.33 -25.87
N ARG A 15 9.35 -12.57 -24.56
CA ARG A 15 8.08 -12.87 -23.88
C ARG A 15 7.19 -11.63 -23.91
N ARG A 16 5.89 -11.84 -24.08
CA ARG A 16 4.91 -10.77 -23.92
C ARG A 16 4.96 -10.26 -22.48
N PRO A 17 4.77 -8.95 -22.24
CA PRO A 17 4.91 -8.40 -20.91
C PRO A 17 4.01 -9.08 -19.88
N LEU A 18 4.57 -9.26 -18.69
CA LEU A 18 3.90 -9.68 -17.47
C LEU A 18 4.15 -8.57 -16.45
N TRP A 19 3.09 -7.92 -16.01
CA TRP A 19 3.13 -6.82 -15.07
C TRP A 19 2.62 -7.23 -13.70
N PHE A 20 3.14 -6.53 -12.70
CA PHE A 20 2.66 -6.60 -11.34
C PHE A 20 2.58 -5.19 -10.77
N THR A 21 1.43 -4.90 -10.16
CA THR A 21 1.11 -3.61 -9.55
C THR A 21 0.79 -3.83 -8.06
N PRO A 22 1.77 -3.64 -7.16
CA PRO A 22 1.54 -3.78 -5.73
C PRO A 22 0.63 -2.68 -5.19
N ALA A 23 -0.44 -3.07 -4.48
CA ALA A 23 -1.29 -2.14 -3.76
C ALA A 23 -0.59 -1.46 -2.56
N ALA A 24 0.37 -2.14 -1.93
CA ALA A 24 1.15 -1.59 -0.83
C ALA A 24 2.58 -2.13 -0.76
N PHE A 25 3.44 -1.35 -0.10
CA PHE A 25 4.78 -1.76 0.31
C PHE A 25 4.97 -1.51 1.80
N ILE A 26 5.73 -2.39 2.44
CA ILE A 26 6.27 -2.18 3.79
C ILE A 26 7.79 -2.09 3.72
N GLY A 27 8.39 -1.20 4.49
CA GLY A 27 9.84 -1.09 4.51
C GLY A 27 10.37 0.19 5.11
N ARG A 28 11.62 0.51 4.78
CA ARG A 28 12.34 1.69 5.26
C ARG A 28 12.65 2.63 4.11
N LEU A 29 12.42 3.91 4.33
CA LEU A 29 12.84 5.02 3.46
C LEU A 29 13.59 6.03 4.32
N MET A 30 14.81 6.39 3.93
CA MET A 30 15.54 7.52 4.52
C MET A 30 15.72 8.59 3.46
N MET A 31 15.31 9.80 3.79
CA MET A 31 15.43 10.97 2.93
C MET A 31 16.22 12.06 3.64
N ASN A 32 17.09 12.74 2.91
CA ASN A 32 17.63 14.01 3.36
C ASN A 32 16.59 15.09 3.05
N THR A 33 16.06 15.73 4.08
CA THR A 33 15.01 16.75 3.94
C THR A 33 15.55 18.09 3.46
N SER A 34 16.87 18.32 3.54
CA SER A 34 17.50 19.57 3.09
C SER A 34 17.62 19.65 1.58
N ASP A 35 17.85 18.52 0.91
CA ASP A 35 18.01 18.42 -0.55
C ASP A 35 16.98 17.49 -1.22
N MET A 36 16.06 16.93 -0.45
CA MET A 36 15.00 16.00 -0.89
C MET A 36 15.51 14.71 -1.55
N THR A 37 16.76 14.32 -1.30
CA THR A 37 17.32 13.09 -1.87
C THR A 37 16.94 11.84 -1.07
N VAL A 38 16.72 10.73 -1.76
CA VAL A 38 16.54 9.41 -1.13
C VAL A 38 17.92 8.81 -0.85
N GLN A 39 18.26 8.67 0.43
CA GLN A 39 19.55 8.16 0.90
C GLN A 39 19.56 6.64 0.98
N HIS A 40 18.44 6.05 1.38
CA HIS A 40 18.26 4.61 1.46
C HIS A 40 16.79 4.28 1.26
N PHE A 41 16.52 3.17 0.57
CA PHE A 41 15.21 2.57 0.64
C PHE A 41 15.31 1.04 0.56
N SER A 42 14.42 0.37 1.28
CA SER A 42 14.22 -1.08 1.24
C SER A 42 12.74 -1.33 1.47
N LEU A 43 12.01 -1.65 0.41
CA LEU A 43 10.56 -1.82 0.37
C LEU A 43 10.24 -3.24 -0.10
N SER A 44 9.28 -3.91 0.53
CA SER A 44 8.80 -5.24 0.15
C SER A 44 7.28 -5.29 0.13
N VAL A 45 6.75 -6.19 -0.70
CA VAL A 45 5.33 -6.56 -0.61
C VAL A 45 5.11 -7.28 0.74
N PRO A 46 4.12 -6.89 1.56
CA PRO A 46 3.78 -7.60 2.78
C PRO A 46 3.42 -9.06 2.50
N THR A 47 3.92 -9.98 3.32
CA THR A 47 3.75 -11.45 3.15
C THR A 47 3.24 -12.15 4.41
N ASP A 48 2.91 -11.37 5.44
CA ASP A 48 2.33 -11.81 6.72
C ASP A 48 0.94 -12.43 6.54
N LYS A 49 0.27 -12.11 5.44
CA LYS A 49 -0.97 -12.73 5.00
C LYS A 49 -0.77 -13.30 3.59
N PRO A 50 -1.52 -14.36 3.19
CA PRO A 50 -1.59 -14.78 1.80
C PRO A 50 -2.37 -13.72 1.02
N LEU A 51 -1.69 -12.63 0.69
CA LEU A 51 -2.28 -11.53 -0.04
C LEU A 51 -2.31 -11.88 -1.52
N ASN A 52 -3.49 -11.74 -2.09
CA ASN A 52 -3.76 -11.85 -3.51
C ASN A 52 -3.02 -10.73 -4.22
N VAL A 53 -2.08 -11.06 -5.11
CA VAL A 53 -1.51 -10.07 -6.03
C VAL A 53 -2.16 -10.21 -7.40
N ASP A 54 -2.46 -9.08 -8.04
CA ASP A 54 -2.87 -9.07 -9.44
C ASP A 54 -1.65 -9.12 -10.34
N LEU A 55 -1.58 -10.19 -11.13
CA LEU A 55 -0.64 -10.30 -12.22
C LEU A 55 -1.40 -10.12 -13.53
N GLU A 56 -0.96 -9.14 -14.30
CA GLU A 56 -1.51 -8.84 -15.61
C GLU A 56 -0.54 -9.34 -16.67
N TRP A 57 -1.00 -10.09 -17.66
CA TRP A 57 -0.13 -10.44 -18.78
C TRP A 57 -0.86 -10.35 -20.10
N LEU A 58 -0.07 -9.96 -21.09
CA LEU A 58 -0.54 -9.86 -22.45
C LEU A 58 -0.43 -11.23 -23.13
N THR A 59 -1.54 -11.78 -23.64
CA THR A 59 -1.57 -13.07 -24.36
C THR A 59 -1.49 -12.93 -25.89
N GLY A 60 -1.76 -11.74 -26.41
CA GLY A 60 -1.87 -11.42 -27.83
C GLY A 60 -1.40 -10.00 -28.15
N PRO A 61 -1.46 -9.53 -29.41
CA PRO A 61 -0.92 -8.23 -29.81
C PRO A 61 -1.78 -7.02 -29.38
N ASN A 62 -2.99 -7.23 -28.87
CA ASN A 62 -3.93 -6.17 -28.53
C ASN A 62 -4.10 -6.05 -27.02
N GLU A 63 -3.63 -4.95 -26.42
CA GLU A 63 -3.69 -4.74 -24.96
C GLU A 63 -5.12 -4.73 -24.41
N ASP A 64 -6.10 -4.19 -25.14
CA ASP A 64 -7.47 -4.10 -24.64
C ASP A 64 -8.23 -5.44 -24.63
N ARG A 65 -7.84 -6.37 -25.51
CA ARG A 65 -8.55 -7.64 -25.74
C ARG A 65 -7.81 -8.86 -25.25
N ASP A 66 -6.48 -8.77 -25.21
CA ASP A 66 -5.61 -9.90 -24.91
C ASP A 66 -4.96 -9.79 -23.52
N MET A 67 -5.42 -8.84 -22.70
CA MET A 67 -5.02 -8.75 -21.29
C MET A 67 -5.75 -9.82 -20.48
N GLU A 68 -4.97 -10.61 -19.74
CA GLU A 68 -5.49 -11.55 -18.77
C GLU A 68 -4.96 -11.16 -17.38
N VAL A 69 -5.80 -11.36 -16.37
CA VAL A 69 -5.47 -11.08 -14.97
C VAL A 69 -5.61 -12.37 -14.17
N THR A 70 -4.59 -12.68 -13.36
CA THR A 70 -4.68 -13.74 -12.36
C THR A 70 -4.33 -13.18 -11.01
N ILE A 71 -5.08 -13.67 -10.04
CA ILE A 71 -4.76 -13.52 -8.63
C ILE A 71 -3.87 -14.70 -8.23
N THR A 72 -2.72 -14.41 -7.63
CA THR A 72 -1.82 -15.44 -7.11
C THR A 72 -1.17 -15.02 -5.80
N TYR A 73 -0.49 -15.97 -5.15
CA TYR A 73 0.32 -15.70 -3.97
C TYR A 73 1.77 -15.41 -4.36
N LEU A 74 2.30 -14.28 -3.88
CA LEU A 74 3.69 -13.88 -4.08
C LEU A 74 4.49 -14.07 -2.78
N PRO A 75 5.36 -15.09 -2.66
CA PRO A 75 6.05 -15.39 -1.40
C PRO A 75 7.08 -14.33 -1.02
N LYS A 76 7.62 -13.58 -2.00
CA LYS A 76 8.60 -12.52 -1.77
C LYS A 76 8.76 -11.62 -2.99
N MET A 77 8.68 -10.31 -2.76
CA MET A 77 9.17 -9.29 -3.69
C MET A 77 9.70 -8.09 -2.92
N ARG A 78 10.88 -7.59 -3.30
CA ARG A 78 11.56 -6.49 -2.61
C ARG A 78 12.28 -5.59 -3.60
N LEU A 79 12.13 -4.28 -3.43
CA LEU A 79 12.93 -3.25 -4.05
C LEU A 79 13.86 -2.66 -2.99
N PHE A 80 15.17 -2.59 -3.25
CA PHE A 80 16.13 -2.06 -2.28
C PHE A 80 17.31 -1.41 -2.99
N THR A 81 17.97 -0.47 -2.31
CA THR A 81 19.24 0.08 -2.76
C THR A 81 20.38 -0.89 -2.43
N GLU A 82 21.26 -1.18 -3.40
CA GLU A 82 22.45 -2.01 -3.16
C GLU A 82 23.45 -1.36 -2.19
N LYS A 83 23.45 -0.03 -2.09
CA LYS A 83 24.24 0.70 -1.10
C LYS A 83 23.70 0.48 0.31
N THR A 84 24.46 -0.31 1.07
CA THR A 84 24.32 -0.54 2.51
C THR A 84 25.34 0.26 3.30
N ASP A 85 25.69 1.47 2.85
CA ASP A 85 26.41 2.39 3.72
C ASP A 85 25.40 2.76 4.81
N ALA A 86 25.43 2.00 5.90
CA ALA A 86 24.75 2.33 7.13
C ALA A 86 25.33 3.67 7.56
N VAL A 87 24.72 4.75 7.09
CA VAL A 87 25.00 6.08 7.61
C VAL A 87 24.73 5.93 9.10
N ASP A 88 25.78 6.08 9.91
CA ASP A 88 25.70 6.03 11.36
C ASP A 88 24.95 7.29 11.82
N VAL A 89 23.63 7.24 11.68
CA VAL A 89 22.72 8.33 12.02
C VAL A 89 22.20 8.06 13.42
N SER A 90 22.56 8.94 14.34
CA SER A 90 21.89 9.06 15.62
C SER A 90 20.63 9.92 15.43
N TRP A 91 19.44 9.33 15.61
CA TRP A 91 18.19 10.08 15.60
C TRP A 91 18.11 10.98 16.83
N LEU A 92 17.73 12.25 16.63
CA LEU A 92 17.45 13.17 17.74
C LEU A 92 16.12 12.84 18.40
N GLU A 93 15.14 12.46 17.58
CA GLU A 93 13.78 12.11 17.98
C GLU A 93 13.32 10.91 17.15
N GLU A 94 12.54 10.02 17.77
CA GLU A 94 11.96 8.85 17.13
C GLU A 94 10.54 8.65 17.69
N ILE A 95 9.60 8.38 16.79
CA ILE A 95 8.24 7.94 17.14
C ILE A 95 8.12 6.44 16.91
N THR A 96 7.18 5.81 17.60
CA THR A 96 6.93 4.38 17.40
C THR A 96 6.39 4.09 16.00
N LEU A 97 6.60 2.86 15.51
CA LEU A 97 6.07 2.44 14.20
C LEU A 97 4.53 2.58 14.14
N ASP A 98 3.83 2.23 15.23
CA ASP A 98 2.36 2.34 15.30
C ASP A 98 1.89 3.79 15.17
N GLU A 99 2.57 4.70 15.87
CA GLU A 99 2.30 6.14 15.77
C GLU A 99 2.55 6.66 14.34
N ALA A 100 3.68 6.28 13.75
CA ALA A 100 4.01 6.64 12.37
C ALA A 100 2.95 6.13 11.38
N LEU A 101 2.48 4.89 11.52
CA LEU A 101 1.44 4.32 10.67
C LEU A 101 0.12 5.08 10.80
N VAL A 102 -0.29 5.45 12.01
CA VAL A 102 -1.51 6.24 12.24
C VAL A 102 -1.42 7.61 11.57
N ILE A 103 -0.27 8.30 11.70
CA ILE A 103 -0.03 9.61 11.06
C ILE A 103 -0.08 9.45 9.53
N LEU A 104 0.67 8.49 8.98
CA LEU A 104 0.76 8.24 7.55
C LEU A 104 -0.60 7.89 6.94
N GLN A 105 -1.39 7.03 7.59
CA GLN A 105 -2.73 6.68 7.14
C GLN A 105 -3.66 7.88 7.09
N LYS A 106 -3.62 8.78 8.09
CA LYS A 106 -4.45 9.99 8.10
C LYS A 106 -4.04 10.96 7.00
N GLU A 107 -2.74 11.06 6.69
CA GLU A 107 -2.25 11.94 5.63
C GLU A 107 -2.56 11.40 4.23
N LEU A 108 -2.47 10.08 4.01
CA LEU A 108 -2.77 9.44 2.72
C LEU A 108 -4.27 9.26 2.48
N TYR A 109 -5.03 8.93 3.52
CA TYR A 109 -6.43 8.56 3.43
C TYR A 109 -7.29 9.52 4.25
N ARG A 110 -7.87 10.54 3.59
CA ARG A 110 -8.71 11.55 4.26
C ARG A 110 -9.86 10.94 5.08
N PHE A 111 -10.42 9.82 4.65
CA PHE A 111 -11.50 9.15 5.38
C PHE A 111 -11.04 8.60 6.75
N LYS A 112 -9.75 8.30 6.94
CA LYS A 112 -9.18 7.90 8.24
C LYS A 112 -9.14 9.05 9.26
N LYS A 113 -9.43 10.29 8.84
CA LYS A 113 -9.63 11.43 9.75
C LYS A 113 -11.03 11.45 10.38
N VAL A 114 -11.96 10.65 9.86
CA VAL A 114 -13.30 10.48 10.43
C VAL A 114 -13.22 9.52 11.61
N GLU A 115 -13.88 9.88 12.70
CA GLU A 115 -14.04 8.99 13.86
C GLU A 115 -15.04 7.89 13.52
N TYR A 116 -14.61 6.64 13.57
CA TYR A 116 -15.46 5.48 13.36
C TYR A 116 -15.85 4.90 14.71
N HIS A 117 -17.15 4.80 14.95
CA HIS A 117 -17.71 4.09 16.09
C HIS A 117 -18.21 2.72 15.64
N ASN A 118 -18.20 1.75 16.55
CA ASN A 118 -18.95 0.52 16.31
C ASN A 118 -20.44 0.84 16.18
N PHE A 119 -21.21 -0.07 15.56
CA PHE A 119 -22.62 0.15 15.24
C PHE A 119 -23.45 0.56 16.47
N THR A 120 -23.27 -0.13 17.59
CA THR A 120 -24.04 0.10 18.82
C THR A 120 -23.77 1.49 19.39
N GLU A 121 -22.50 1.87 19.47
CA GLU A 121 -22.09 3.19 19.96
C GLU A 121 -22.55 4.31 19.03
N ALA A 122 -22.38 4.14 17.71
CA ALA A 122 -22.85 5.10 16.71
C ALA A 122 -24.36 5.35 16.82
N TYR A 123 -25.14 4.28 17.03
CA TYR A 123 -26.59 4.36 17.20
C TYR A 123 -26.98 5.17 18.44
N PHE A 124 -26.40 4.85 19.61
CA PHE A 124 -26.72 5.57 20.84
C PHE A 124 -26.29 7.03 20.78
N ARG A 125 -25.08 7.30 20.25
CA ARG A 125 -24.53 8.65 20.12
C ARG A 125 -25.36 9.49 19.16
N GLY A 126 -25.65 8.97 17.97
CA GLY A 126 -26.50 9.64 16.98
C GLY A 126 -27.89 9.98 17.51
N SER A 127 -28.49 9.05 18.28
CA SER A 127 -29.77 9.30 18.97
C SER A 127 -29.66 10.43 20.00
N SER A 128 -28.61 10.45 20.83
CA SER A 128 -28.43 11.49 21.86
C SER A 128 -28.09 12.87 21.27
N GLU A 129 -27.31 12.90 20.19
CA GLU A 129 -26.81 14.13 19.55
C GLU A 129 -27.76 14.64 18.46
N LYS A 130 -28.84 13.90 18.15
CA LYS A 130 -29.78 14.18 17.05
C LYS A 130 -29.09 14.27 15.68
N MET A 131 -28.09 13.41 15.48
CA MET A 131 -27.29 13.35 14.26
C MET A 131 -27.66 12.09 13.46
N PRO A 132 -27.68 12.17 12.11
CA PRO A 132 -27.89 11.00 11.28
C PRO A 132 -26.73 10.01 11.41
N VAL A 133 -27.04 8.72 11.45
CA VAL A 133 -26.05 7.64 11.45
C VAL A 133 -25.93 7.06 10.06
N HIS A 134 -24.72 7.07 9.50
CA HIS A 134 -24.39 6.37 8.26
C HIS A 134 -23.57 5.11 8.58
N THR A 135 -24.08 3.94 8.18
CA THR A 135 -23.41 2.65 8.44
C THR A 135 -22.89 2.06 7.13
N ILE A 136 -21.61 1.70 7.13
CA ILE A 136 -20.98 0.96 6.04
C ILE A 136 -20.83 -0.49 6.51
N VAL A 137 -21.42 -1.43 5.75
CA VAL A 137 -21.26 -2.86 5.97
C VAL A 137 -20.39 -3.41 4.85
N LEU A 138 -19.26 -4.00 5.22
CA LEU A 138 -18.29 -4.54 4.27
C LEU A 138 -18.33 -6.07 4.35
N TRP A 139 -18.43 -6.71 3.18
CA TRP A 139 -18.37 -8.16 3.04
C TRP A 139 -17.08 -8.50 2.32
N GLY A 140 -16.11 -9.10 3.02
CA GLY A 140 -14.81 -9.47 2.45
C GLY A 140 -13.63 -9.00 3.29
N VAL A 141 -12.43 -9.45 2.91
CA VAL A 141 -11.16 -9.03 3.48
C VAL A 141 -10.74 -7.71 2.84
N LEU A 142 -10.57 -6.67 3.65
CA LEU A 142 -10.08 -5.35 3.19
C LEU A 142 -8.57 -5.31 2.99
N ASP A 143 -7.89 -6.39 3.37
CA ASP A 143 -6.44 -6.50 3.34
C ASP A 143 -5.92 -7.00 1.99
N ASP A 144 -6.74 -6.99 0.93
CA ASP A 144 -6.35 -7.46 -0.40
C ASP A 144 -5.24 -6.58 -1.03
N GLN A 145 -4.37 -7.18 -1.87
CA GLN A 145 -3.34 -6.48 -2.64
C GLN A 145 -3.65 -6.42 -4.14
N SER A 146 -4.80 -6.96 -4.56
CA SER A 146 -5.39 -6.73 -5.88
C SER A 146 -5.87 -5.28 -6.00
N CYS A 147 -5.71 -4.68 -7.18
CA CYS A 147 -5.91 -3.26 -7.45
C CYS A 147 -7.14 -3.02 -8.36
#